data_AF-S0F533-F1
#
_entry.id   AF-S0F533-F1
#
_cell.length_a   1.000
_cell.length_b   1.000
_cell.length_c   1.000
_cell.angle_alpha   90.00
_cell.angle_beta   90.00
_cell.angle_gamma   90.00
#
_symmetry.space_group_name_H-M   'P 1'
#
loop_
_entity.id
_entity.type
_entity.pdbx_description
1 polymer ?
#
loop_
_entity_poly.entity_id
_entity_poly.type
_entity_poly.pdbx_seq_one_letter_code
_entity_poly.pdbx_strand_id
1 'polypeptide(L)'
;MNPFIAISGVITTFLAFLLQIEANKLQRQQFLKVLQKEKEKEENDCLYYLQILNIDLKNIIKSIDTNIDYINLFIKDIKQHPLQTANLQRTSLQQFYRPKRIPRELIFRGFELYIKPINSNWISIFNNFYNSLDFIPEAFKNVYQFTDHYRKGTYDIRIMVKEQLTDLENNCIKVLYHPDKTLNNTLSDHIKQFLSEFHEETTNSCREVRESNFFLIRQILQTYITNLEALTALSPYSYRVQQSLISDMRNVIKLLNEIQQQTSLLIPELEKAVSDISNDPNSSKNKLQAITHVIDKAISIQKL
;
A
#
# COMPACT_ATOMS: atom_id res chain seq x y z
N MET A 1 -7.48 -90.57 35.64
CA MET A 1 -7.13 -89.13 35.68
C MET A 1 -7.41 -88.64 37.09
N ASN A 2 -6.43 -88.07 37.81
CA ASN A 2 -6.61 -87.71 39.21
C ASN A 2 -7.54 -86.48 39.34
N PRO A 3 -8.71 -86.57 40.02
CA PRO A 3 -9.68 -85.48 40.15
C PRO A 3 -9.07 -84.17 40.67
N PHE A 4 -8.02 -84.26 41.49
CA PHE A 4 -7.31 -83.09 42.04
C PHE A 4 -6.54 -82.29 40.98
N ILE A 5 -6.00 -82.95 39.95
CA ILE A 5 -5.29 -82.28 38.84
C ILE A 5 -6.30 -81.56 37.94
N ALA A 6 -7.48 -82.14 37.73
CA ALA A 6 -8.56 -81.50 36.99
C ALA A 6 -9.12 -80.27 37.71
N ILE A 7 -9.32 -80.35 39.04
CA ILE A 7 -9.76 -79.21 39.87
C ILE A 7 -8.71 -78.09 39.88
N SER A 8 -7.42 -78.44 40.00
CA SER A 8 -6.32 -77.47 39.89
C SER A 8 -6.30 -76.77 38.53
N GLY A 9 -6.49 -77.51 37.43
CA GLY A 9 -6.59 -76.93 36.08
C GLY A 9 -7.74 -75.94 35.95
N VAL A 10 -8.94 -76.28 36.46
CA VAL A 10 -10.12 -75.39 36.43
C VAL A 10 -9.87 -74.11 37.24
N ILE A 11 -9.32 -74.22 38.45
CA ILE A 11 -9.00 -73.07 39.30
C ILE A 11 -7.96 -72.15 38.63
N THR A 12 -6.91 -72.72 38.04
CA THR A 12 -5.85 -71.96 37.36
C THR A 12 -6.38 -71.26 36.12
N THR A 13 -7.26 -71.91 35.36
CA THR A 13 -7.92 -71.33 34.19
C THR A 13 -8.86 -70.19 34.60
N PHE A 14 -9.60 -70.34 35.71
CA PHE A 14 -10.47 -69.29 36.24
C PHE A 14 -9.68 -68.07 36.72
N LEU A 15 -8.54 -68.29 37.39
CA LEU A 15 -7.58 -67.24 37.77
C LEU A 15 -6.99 -66.53 36.55
N ALA A 16 -6.60 -67.27 35.51
CA ALA A 16 -6.10 -66.68 34.27
C ALA A 16 -7.16 -65.80 33.58
N PHE A 17 -8.41 -66.27 33.51
CA PHE A 17 -9.52 -65.47 32.98
C PHE A 17 -9.81 -64.22 33.82
N LEU A 18 -9.77 -64.32 35.15
CA LEU A 18 -9.92 -63.18 36.05
C LEU A 18 -8.82 -62.13 35.81
N LEU A 19 -7.56 -62.56 35.76
CA LEU A 19 -6.42 -61.68 35.48
C LEU A 19 -6.54 -61.04 34.10
N GLN A 20 -7.01 -61.77 33.09
CA GLN A 20 -7.23 -61.24 31.74
C GLN A 20 -8.35 -60.18 31.71
N ILE A 21 -9.44 -60.39 32.46
CA ILE A 21 -10.53 -59.41 32.59
C ILE A 21 -10.04 -58.14 33.29
N GLU A 22 -9.26 -58.27 34.36
CA GLU A 22 -8.68 -57.12 35.07
C GLU A 22 -7.67 -56.37 34.21
N ALA A 23 -6.78 -57.07 33.50
CA ALA A 23 -5.84 -56.47 32.56
C ALA A 23 -6.57 -55.67 31.46
N ASN A 24 -7.65 -56.21 30.89
CA ASN A 24 -8.47 -55.51 29.89
C ASN A 24 -9.15 -54.26 30.48
N LYS A 25 -9.66 -54.33 31.71
CA LYS A 25 -10.22 -53.15 32.40
C LYS A 25 -9.15 -52.07 32.58
N LEU A 26 -7.94 -52.46 32.99
CA LEU A 26 -6.83 -51.54 33.25
C LEU A 26 -6.31 -50.92 31.94
N GLN A 27 -6.20 -51.69 30.87
CA GLN A 27 -5.86 -51.20 29.52
C GLN A 27 -6.90 -50.21 29.00
N ARG A 28 -8.19 -50.50 29.18
CA ARG A 28 -9.27 -49.56 28.81
C ARG A 28 -9.19 -48.26 29.59
N GLN A 29 -8.92 -48.32 30.89
CA GLN A 29 -8.75 -47.12 31.72
C GLN A 29 -7.53 -46.30 31.30
N GLN A 30 -6.40 -46.94 31.00
CA GLN A 30 -5.21 -46.26 30.50
C GLN A 30 -5.45 -45.60 29.14
N PHE A 31 -6.11 -46.30 28.22
CA PHE A 31 -6.47 -45.75 26.92
C PHE A 31 -7.36 -44.50 27.04
N LEU A 32 -8.39 -44.53 27.90
CA LEU A 32 -9.25 -43.37 28.15
C LEU A 32 -8.49 -42.18 28.75
N LYS A 33 -7.53 -42.44 29.66
CA LYS A 33 -6.67 -41.38 30.22
C LYS A 33 -5.78 -40.74 29.16
N VAL A 34 -5.20 -41.55 28.26
CA VAL A 34 -4.37 -41.04 27.15
C VAL A 34 -5.20 -40.19 26.20
N LEU A 35 -6.37 -40.69 25.79
CA LEU A 35 -7.30 -39.94 24.94
C LEU A 35 -7.70 -38.59 25.56
N GLN A 36 -8.00 -38.57 26.85
CA GLN A 36 -8.35 -37.34 27.55
C GLN A 36 -7.18 -36.34 27.55
N LYS A 37 -5.96 -36.82 27.85
CA LYS A 37 -4.76 -35.99 27.83
C LYS A 37 -4.42 -35.45 26.45
N GLU A 38 -4.61 -36.24 25.39
CA GLU A 38 -4.43 -35.80 24.01
C GLU A 38 -5.44 -34.72 23.64
N LYS A 39 -6.71 -34.89 24.03
CA LYS A 39 -7.74 -33.89 23.80
C LYS A 39 -7.45 -32.57 24.53
N GLU A 40 -7.06 -32.63 25.81
CA GLU A 40 -6.65 -31.46 26.58
C GLU A 40 -5.43 -30.75 25.96
N LYS A 41 -4.49 -31.52 25.41
CA LYS A 41 -3.35 -30.97 24.69
C LYS A 41 -3.77 -30.26 23.40
N GLU A 42 -4.63 -30.87 22.59
CA GLU A 42 -5.16 -30.27 21.36
C GLU A 42 -5.92 -28.97 21.64
N GLU A 43 -6.75 -28.95 22.68
CA GLU A 43 -7.47 -27.76 23.13
C GLU A 43 -6.49 -26.63 23.50
N ASN A 44 -5.49 -26.92 24.33
CA ASN A 44 -4.46 -25.96 24.71
C ASN A 44 -3.66 -25.44 23.50
N ASP A 45 -3.24 -26.33 22.59
CA ASP A 45 -2.53 -25.95 21.37
C ASP A 45 -3.39 -24.98 20.53
N CYS A 46 -4.68 -25.28 20.34
CA CYS A 46 -5.61 -24.40 19.63
C CYS A 46 -5.75 -23.03 20.31
N LEU A 47 -5.80 -22.98 21.65
CA LEU A 47 -5.85 -21.73 22.41
C LEU A 47 -4.57 -20.90 22.22
N TYR A 48 -3.39 -21.52 22.25
CA TYR A 48 -2.13 -20.82 22.00
C TYR A 48 -2.07 -20.25 20.58
N TYR A 49 -2.53 -21.00 19.57
CA TYR A 49 -2.59 -20.49 18.20
C TYR A 49 -3.57 -19.33 18.06
N LEU A 50 -4.71 -19.34 18.75
CA LEU A 50 -5.61 -18.18 18.78
C LEU A 50 -4.97 -16.95 19.44
N GLN A 51 -4.18 -17.15 20.49
CA GLN A 51 -3.43 -16.05 21.14
C GLN A 51 -2.36 -15.46 20.21
N ILE A 52 -1.59 -16.30 19.53
CA ILE A 52 -0.59 -15.87 18.54
C ILE A 52 -1.28 -15.12 17.40
N LEU A 53 -2.38 -15.69 16.87
CA LEU A 53 -3.17 -15.08 15.82
C LEU A 53 -3.66 -13.68 16.22
N ASN A 54 -4.14 -13.52 17.45
CA ASN A 54 -4.61 -12.25 17.97
C ASN A 54 -3.50 -11.18 18.03
N ILE A 55 -2.30 -11.57 18.46
CA ILE A 55 -1.12 -10.67 18.47
C ILE A 55 -0.78 -10.24 17.03
N ASP A 56 -0.75 -11.18 16.09
CA ASP A 56 -0.47 -10.89 14.68
C ASP A 56 -1.54 -9.97 14.07
N LEU A 57 -2.82 -10.19 14.37
CA LEU A 57 -3.93 -9.35 13.90
C LEU A 57 -3.80 -7.91 14.41
N LYS A 58 -3.45 -7.71 15.69
CA LYS A 58 -3.23 -6.36 16.26
C LYS A 58 -2.08 -5.64 15.56
N ASN A 59 -0.99 -6.34 15.28
CA ASN A 59 0.14 -5.79 14.52
C ASN A 59 -0.25 -5.44 13.08
N ILE A 60 -1.01 -6.32 12.42
CA ILE A 60 -1.54 -6.09 11.08
C ILE A 60 -2.39 -4.82 11.04
N ILE A 61 -3.35 -4.67 11.97
CA ILE A 61 -4.23 -3.49 12.04
C ILE A 61 -3.41 -2.21 12.18
N LYS A 62 -2.45 -2.18 13.11
CA LYS A 62 -1.56 -1.02 13.31
C LYS A 62 -0.77 -0.67 12.04
N SER A 63 -0.31 -1.68 11.30
CA SER A 63 0.40 -1.41 10.07
C SER A 63 -0.51 -0.99 8.92
N ILE A 64 -1.77 -1.43 8.88
CA ILE A 64 -2.76 -0.87 7.94
C ILE A 64 -2.88 0.63 8.19
N ASP A 65 -3.05 1.05 9.45
CA ASP A 65 -3.14 2.47 9.83
C ASP A 65 -1.91 3.25 9.36
N THR A 66 -0.71 2.72 9.63
CA THR A 66 0.55 3.36 9.23
C THR A 66 0.65 3.53 7.71
N ASN A 67 0.29 2.51 6.93
CA ASN A 67 0.32 2.61 5.47
C ASN A 67 -0.73 3.59 4.93
N ILE A 68 -1.91 3.65 5.54
CA ILE A 68 -2.94 4.62 5.17
C ILE A 68 -2.47 6.05 5.45
N ASP A 69 -1.83 6.29 6.60
CA ASP A 69 -1.26 7.59 6.92
C ASP A 69 -0.22 8.02 5.87
N TYR A 70 0.65 7.09 5.44
CA TYR A 70 1.60 7.36 4.36
C TYR A 70 0.92 7.66 3.01
N ILE A 71 -0.16 6.95 2.67
CA ILE A 71 -0.93 7.24 1.46
C ILE A 71 -1.59 8.61 1.55
N ASN A 72 -2.19 8.96 2.70
CA ASN A 72 -2.84 10.25 2.90
C ASN A 72 -1.84 11.42 2.86
N LEU A 73 -0.66 11.25 3.45
CA LEU A 73 0.42 12.23 3.36
C LEU A 73 0.86 12.41 1.91
N PHE A 74 1.07 11.31 1.18
CA PHE A 74 1.42 11.36 -0.24
C PHE A 74 0.34 12.08 -1.07
N ILE A 75 -0.95 11.77 -0.87
CA ILE A 75 -2.07 12.45 -1.54
C ILE A 75 -2.05 13.96 -1.25
N LYS A 76 -1.79 14.35 0.00
CA LYS A 76 -1.70 15.76 0.39
C LYS A 76 -0.56 16.46 -0.33
N ASP A 77 0.62 15.84 -0.38
CA ASP A 77 1.80 16.41 -1.02
C ASP A 77 1.59 16.62 -2.53
N ILE A 78 1.06 15.63 -3.24
CA ILE A 78 0.79 15.76 -4.69
C ILE A 78 -0.35 16.74 -4.99
N LYS A 79 -1.31 16.94 -4.08
CA LYS A 79 -2.35 17.97 -4.21
C LYS A 79 -1.79 19.38 -4.07
N GLN A 80 -0.93 19.59 -3.07
CA GLN A 80 -0.35 20.90 -2.78
C GLN A 80 0.74 21.27 -3.79
N HIS A 81 1.53 20.29 -4.22
CA HIS A 81 2.70 20.49 -5.07
C HIS A 81 2.76 19.46 -6.22
N PRO A 82 1.81 19.50 -7.18
CA PRO A 82 1.69 18.48 -8.24
C PRO A 82 2.89 18.41 -9.19
N LEU A 83 3.68 19.48 -9.26
CA LEU A 83 4.86 19.54 -10.12
C LEU A 83 6.17 19.13 -9.41
N GLN A 84 6.13 18.85 -8.11
CA GLN A 84 7.29 18.42 -7.32
C GLN A 84 7.37 16.90 -7.21
N THR A 85 8.57 16.36 -6.99
CA THR A 85 8.74 14.93 -6.72
C THR A 85 8.16 14.57 -5.37
N ALA A 86 7.16 13.69 -5.36
CA ALA A 86 6.64 13.07 -4.14
C ALA A 86 6.96 11.57 -4.16
N ASN A 87 7.29 11.02 -3.00
CA ASN A 87 7.55 9.59 -2.85
C ASN A 87 6.60 9.00 -1.80
N LEU A 88 5.89 7.94 -2.17
CA LEU A 88 5.09 7.18 -1.21
C LEU A 88 6.02 6.37 -0.29
N GLN A 89 5.94 6.62 1.01
CA GLN A 89 6.60 5.76 2.01
C GLN A 89 5.89 4.40 2.08
N ARG A 90 6.67 3.32 2.14
CA ARG A 90 6.17 1.93 2.10
C ARG A 90 6.67 1.14 3.29
N THR A 91 5.86 0.18 3.74
CA THR A 91 6.26 -0.80 4.76
C THR A 91 6.19 -2.21 4.20
N SER A 92 6.85 -3.15 4.88
CA SER A 92 6.84 -4.56 4.46
C SER A 92 5.47 -5.20 4.63
N LEU A 93 4.94 -5.81 3.57
CA LEU A 93 3.69 -6.57 3.60
C LEU A 93 3.86 -7.99 4.17
N GLN A 94 5.06 -8.37 4.63
CA GLN A 94 5.32 -9.73 5.13
C GLN A 94 4.47 -10.12 6.34
N GLN A 95 4.07 -9.15 7.16
CA GLN A 95 3.24 -9.39 8.35
C GLN A 95 1.87 -10.00 8.02
N PHE A 96 1.30 -9.69 6.85
CA PHE A 96 0.00 -10.24 6.41
C PHE A 96 0.07 -11.74 6.09
N TYR A 97 1.27 -12.26 5.85
CA TYR A 97 1.50 -13.68 5.58
C TYR A 97 1.82 -14.50 6.83
N ARG A 98 2.09 -13.86 7.99
CA ARG A 98 2.40 -14.58 9.24
C ARG A 98 1.24 -15.44 9.72
N PRO A 99 -0.02 -14.96 9.75
CA PRO A 99 -1.14 -15.80 10.18
C PRO A 99 -1.35 -17.03 9.28
N LYS A 100 -0.99 -16.94 8.00
CA LYS A 100 -1.11 -18.03 7.03
C LYS A 100 -0.10 -19.17 7.25
N ARG A 101 0.92 -18.95 8.09
CA ARG A 101 1.90 -19.99 8.47
C ARG A 101 1.36 -20.91 9.55
N ILE A 102 0.33 -20.49 10.28
CA ILE A 102 -0.36 -21.32 11.24
C ILE A 102 -1.22 -22.33 10.46
N PRO A 103 -1.19 -23.63 10.82
CA PRO A 103 -2.05 -24.62 10.19
C PRO A 103 -3.52 -24.19 10.23
N ARG A 104 -4.18 -24.15 9.07
CA ARG A 104 -5.54 -23.64 8.94
C ARG A 104 -6.53 -24.47 9.76
N GLU A 105 -6.27 -25.77 9.87
CA GLU A 105 -7.05 -26.73 10.64
C GLU A 105 -7.07 -26.37 12.12
N LEU A 106 -5.92 -25.95 12.67
CA LEU A 106 -5.80 -25.55 14.08
C LEU A 106 -6.51 -24.24 14.36
N ILE A 107 -6.45 -23.27 13.43
CA ILE A 107 -7.25 -22.04 13.55
C ILE A 107 -8.73 -22.38 13.45
N PHE A 108 -9.14 -23.21 12.51
CA PHE A 108 -10.54 -23.61 12.34
C PHE A 108 -11.06 -24.30 13.60
N ARG A 109 -10.29 -25.24 14.14
CA ARG A 109 -10.61 -25.96 15.38
C ARG A 109 -10.66 -25.01 16.58
N GLY A 110 -9.73 -24.06 16.68
CA GLY A 110 -9.77 -23.00 17.68
C GLY A 110 -11.05 -22.15 17.58
N PHE A 111 -11.46 -21.75 16.37
CA PHE A 111 -12.72 -21.04 16.17
C PHE A 111 -13.92 -21.90 16.56
N GLU A 112 -13.92 -23.18 16.23
CA GLU A 112 -15.00 -24.12 16.59
C GLU A 112 -15.10 -24.32 18.11
N LEU A 113 -13.97 -24.44 18.82
CA LEU A 113 -13.95 -24.69 20.26
C LEU A 113 -14.25 -23.42 21.06
N TYR A 114 -13.67 -22.28 20.69
CA TYR A 114 -13.66 -21.08 21.53
C TYR A 114 -14.55 -19.95 21.03
N ILE A 115 -14.78 -19.83 19.71
CA ILE A 115 -15.58 -18.73 19.14
C ILE A 115 -17.04 -19.14 18.91
N LYS A 116 -17.28 -20.36 18.42
CA LYS A 116 -18.64 -20.91 18.22
C LYS A 116 -19.54 -20.80 19.45
N PRO A 117 -19.07 -21.04 20.70
CA PRO A 117 -19.92 -20.88 21.89
C PRO A 117 -20.36 -19.43 22.14
N ILE A 118 -19.61 -18.46 21.62
CA ILE A 118 -19.83 -17.02 21.85
C ILE A 118 -20.59 -16.39 20.68
N ASN A 119 -20.37 -16.88 19.46
CA ASN A 119 -20.94 -16.33 18.25
C ASN A 119 -21.34 -17.45 17.28
N SER A 120 -22.64 -17.56 17.01
CA SER A 120 -23.19 -18.55 16.08
C SER A 120 -22.71 -18.36 14.63
N ASN A 121 -22.33 -17.14 14.24
CA ASN A 121 -21.84 -16.80 12.91
C ASN A 121 -20.31 -16.97 12.75
N TRP A 122 -19.66 -17.77 13.60
CA TRP A 122 -18.21 -17.98 13.60
C TRP A 122 -17.64 -18.44 12.25
N ILE A 123 -18.40 -19.19 11.44
CA ILE A 123 -17.97 -19.62 10.09
C ILE A 123 -17.79 -18.41 9.17
N SER A 124 -18.72 -17.47 9.21
CA SER A 124 -18.64 -16.22 8.43
C SER A 124 -17.44 -15.38 8.89
N ILE A 125 -17.21 -15.29 10.20
CA ILE A 125 -16.05 -14.62 10.80
C ILE A 125 -14.74 -15.25 10.31
N PHE A 126 -14.65 -16.58 10.31
CA PHE A 126 -13.48 -17.32 9.82
C PHE A 126 -13.21 -17.07 8.34
N ASN A 127 -14.24 -17.09 7.49
CA ASN A 127 -14.10 -16.81 6.06
C ASN A 127 -13.68 -15.35 5.81
N ASN A 128 -14.30 -14.40 6.51
CA ASN A 128 -13.95 -12.98 6.41
C ASN A 128 -12.50 -12.71 6.85
N PHE A 129 -11.99 -13.46 7.83
CA PHE A 129 -10.60 -13.36 8.26
C PHE A 129 -9.62 -13.67 7.12
N TYR A 130 -9.77 -14.81 6.45
CA TYR A 130 -8.90 -15.17 5.33
C TYR A 130 -9.10 -14.24 4.13
N ASN A 131 -10.35 -13.91 3.79
CA ASN A 131 -10.65 -12.97 2.71
C ASN A 131 -9.98 -11.60 2.93
N SER A 132 -10.02 -11.07 4.16
CA SER A 132 -9.34 -9.82 4.49
C SER A 132 -7.81 -9.95 4.40
N LEU A 133 -7.23 -11.06 4.88
CA LEU A 133 -5.79 -11.31 4.79
C LEU A 133 -5.28 -11.52 3.36
N ASP A 134 -6.13 -11.95 2.44
CA ASP A 134 -5.82 -12.05 1.02
C ASP A 134 -5.95 -10.71 0.32
N PHE A 135 -7.06 -9.99 0.58
CA PHE A 135 -7.37 -8.73 -0.08
C PHE A 135 -6.40 -7.60 0.26
N ILE A 136 -6.15 -7.34 1.55
CA ILE A 136 -5.39 -6.16 1.98
C ILE A 136 -3.98 -6.08 1.36
N PRO A 137 -3.13 -7.12 1.40
CA PRO A 137 -1.81 -7.03 0.80
C PRO A 137 -1.87 -6.81 -0.72
N GLU A 138 -2.88 -7.37 -1.40
CA GLU A 138 -3.04 -7.15 -2.84
C GLU A 138 -3.50 -5.72 -3.15
N ALA A 139 -4.42 -5.17 -2.36
CA ALA A 139 -4.84 -3.77 -2.46
C ALA A 139 -3.64 -2.80 -2.27
N PHE A 140 -2.78 -3.04 -1.27
CA PHE A 140 -1.56 -2.24 -1.09
C PHE A 140 -0.57 -2.38 -2.25
N LYS A 141 -0.39 -3.59 -2.82
CA LYS A 141 0.44 -3.75 -4.02
C LYS A 141 -0.09 -2.93 -5.19
N ASN A 142 -1.41 -2.92 -5.42
CA ASN A 142 -2.02 -2.12 -6.49
C ASN A 142 -1.75 -0.63 -6.27
N VAL A 143 -1.92 -0.13 -5.05
CA VAL A 143 -1.54 1.25 -4.68
C VAL A 143 -0.07 1.53 -5.01
N TYR A 144 0.84 0.61 -4.66
CA TYR A 144 2.26 0.77 -4.96
C TYR A 144 2.53 0.78 -6.47
N GLN A 145 1.85 -0.06 -7.25
CA GLN A 145 1.97 -0.08 -8.70
C GLN A 145 1.46 1.22 -9.34
N PHE A 146 0.31 1.74 -8.92
CA PHE A 146 -0.23 3.01 -9.41
C PHE A 146 0.72 4.17 -9.13
N THR A 147 1.26 4.23 -7.91
CA THR A 147 2.24 5.27 -7.55
C THR A 147 3.56 5.14 -8.31
N ASP A 148 4.04 3.91 -8.57
CA ASP A 148 5.25 3.69 -9.38
C ASP A 148 5.06 4.11 -10.84
N HIS A 149 3.89 3.80 -11.43
CA HIS A 149 3.57 4.19 -12.80
C HIS A 149 3.47 5.71 -12.93
N TYR A 150 2.77 6.37 -12.00
CA TYR A 150 2.71 7.83 -11.92
C TYR A 150 4.10 8.46 -11.77
N ARG A 151 4.93 7.93 -10.85
CA ARG A 151 6.28 8.45 -10.63
C ARG A 151 7.13 8.35 -11.88
N LYS A 152 7.09 7.21 -12.58
CA LYS A 152 7.84 7.04 -13.83
C LYS A 152 7.34 8.01 -14.91
N GLY A 153 6.02 8.08 -15.12
CA GLY A 153 5.43 8.97 -16.13
C GLY A 153 5.74 10.45 -15.88
N THR A 154 5.61 10.90 -14.63
CA THR A 154 5.93 12.29 -14.27
C THR A 154 7.42 12.59 -14.34
N TYR A 155 8.29 11.63 -14.01
CA TYR A 155 9.74 11.77 -14.17
C TYR A 155 10.14 11.96 -15.64
N ASP A 156 9.61 11.11 -16.53
CA ASP A 156 9.89 11.18 -17.97
C ASP A 156 9.43 12.53 -18.56
N ILE A 157 8.24 13.02 -18.18
CA ILE A 157 7.75 14.34 -18.61
C ILE A 157 8.66 15.47 -18.09
N ARG A 158 9.15 15.39 -16.85
CA ARG A 158 10.06 16.42 -16.31
C ARG A 158 11.40 16.48 -17.02
N ILE A 159 11.92 15.34 -17.49
CA ILE A 159 13.10 15.32 -18.35
C ILE A 159 12.80 16.06 -19.65
N MET A 160 11.70 15.74 -20.33
CA MET A 160 11.29 16.41 -21.56
C MET A 160 11.10 17.92 -21.37
N VAL A 161 10.52 18.34 -20.26
CA VAL A 161 10.37 19.77 -19.91
C VAL A 161 11.74 20.44 -19.78
N LYS A 162 12.71 19.81 -19.10
CA LYS A 162 14.06 20.36 -18.96
C LYS A 162 14.77 20.50 -20.32
N GLU A 163 14.65 19.50 -21.17
CA GLU A 163 15.21 19.53 -22.54
C GLU A 163 14.59 20.68 -23.35
N GLN A 164 13.26 20.78 -23.39
CA GLN A 164 12.57 21.84 -24.12
C GLN A 164 12.86 23.25 -23.57
N LEU A 165 13.01 23.39 -22.25
CA LEU A 165 13.42 24.66 -21.65
C LEU A 165 14.85 25.05 -22.05
N THR A 166 15.76 24.07 -22.13
CA THR A 166 17.13 24.28 -22.58
C THR A 166 17.17 24.68 -24.06
N ASP A 167 16.37 24.02 -24.90
CA ASP A 167 16.23 24.37 -26.31
C ASP A 167 15.62 25.77 -26.50
N LEU A 168 14.60 26.12 -25.71
CA LEU A 168 14.00 27.45 -25.69
C LEU A 168 15.03 28.53 -25.33
N GLU A 169 15.82 28.32 -24.28
CA GLU A 169 16.90 29.23 -23.89
C GLU A 169 17.91 29.42 -25.03
N ASN A 170 18.36 28.32 -25.63
CA ASN A 170 19.28 28.34 -26.78
C ASN A 170 18.69 29.09 -27.99
N ASN A 171 17.40 28.90 -28.27
CA ASN A 171 16.70 29.58 -29.36
C ASN A 171 16.60 31.09 -29.09
N CYS A 172 16.25 31.50 -27.87
CA CYS A 172 16.24 32.89 -27.44
C CYS A 172 17.61 33.56 -27.63
N ILE A 173 18.69 32.90 -27.21
CA ILE A 173 20.06 33.38 -27.38
C ILE A 173 20.41 33.53 -28.87
N LYS A 174 20.15 32.49 -29.70
CA LYS A 174 20.41 32.54 -31.14
C LYS A 174 19.68 33.69 -31.83
N VAL A 175 18.42 33.95 -31.45
CA VAL A 175 17.62 35.05 -31.98
C VAL A 175 18.23 36.40 -31.62
N LEU A 176 18.69 36.58 -30.37
CA LEU A 176 19.29 37.84 -29.91
C LEU A 176 20.63 38.15 -30.59
N TYR A 177 21.43 37.13 -30.91
CA TYR A 177 22.75 37.28 -31.52
C TYR A 177 22.75 37.03 -33.04
N HIS A 178 21.58 36.94 -33.68
CA HIS A 178 21.50 36.74 -35.12
C HIS A 178 22.12 37.95 -35.87
N PRO A 179 23.00 37.73 -36.88
CA PRO A 179 23.72 38.81 -37.56
C PRO A 179 22.81 39.77 -38.33
N ASP A 180 21.59 39.36 -38.69
CA ASP A 180 20.60 40.23 -39.31
C ASP A 180 19.94 41.17 -38.28
N LYS A 181 20.20 42.47 -38.41
CA LYS A 181 19.67 43.56 -37.56
C LYS A 181 18.17 43.88 -37.77
N THR A 182 17.36 42.90 -38.18
CA THR A 182 15.94 43.08 -38.51
C THR A 182 14.99 42.74 -37.35
N LEU A 183 15.53 42.28 -36.23
CA LEU A 183 14.78 42.00 -35.01
C LEU A 183 14.28 43.30 -34.38
N ASN A 184 12.99 43.36 -34.08
CA ASN A 184 12.38 44.50 -33.39
C ASN A 184 13.00 44.67 -31.98
N ASN A 185 13.41 45.89 -31.62
CA ASN A 185 14.04 46.18 -30.32
C ASN A 185 13.15 45.79 -29.13
N THR A 186 11.85 46.06 -29.22
CA THR A 186 10.87 45.70 -28.19
C THR A 186 10.78 44.17 -28.01
N LEU A 187 10.79 43.41 -29.11
CA LEU A 187 10.85 41.95 -29.04
C LEU A 187 12.17 41.46 -28.39
N SER A 188 13.30 42.08 -28.74
CA SER A 188 14.59 41.77 -28.14
C SER A 188 14.60 42.03 -26.62
N ASP A 189 14.00 43.14 -26.17
CA ASP A 189 13.95 43.49 -24.75
C ASP A 189 13.10 42.49 -23.96
N HIS A 190 11.96 42.06 -24.50
CA HIS A 190 11.15 40.99 -23.89
C HIS A 190 11.92 39.66 -23.81
N ILE A 191 12.66 39.27 -24.84
CA ILE A 191 13.46 38.04 -24.80
C ILE A 191 14.57 38.14 -23.74
N LYS A 192 15.24 39.29 -23.61
CA LYS A 192 16.26 39.51 -22.57
C LYS A 192 15.67 39.44 -21.17
N GLN A 193 14.50 40.04 -20.98
CA GLN A 193 13.80 40.01 -19.70
C GLN A 193 13.45 38.55 -19.32
N PHE A 194 12.97 37.75 -20.29
CA PHE A 194 12.67 36.32 -20.09
C PHE A 194 13.90 35.57 -19.64
N LEU A 195 15.01 35.72 -20.37
CA LEU A 195 16.26 35.06 -20.04
C LEU A 195 16.75 35.47 -18.64
N SER A 196 16.63 36.74 -18.26
CA SER A 196 17.02 37.20 -16.92
C SER A 196 16.21 36.51 -15.82
N GLU A 197 14.87 36.52 -15.92
CA GLU A 197 14.00 35.91 -14.91
C GLU A 197 14.15 34.39 -14.85
N PHE A 198 14.30 33.74 -16.01
CA PHE A 198 14.52 32.31 -16.10
C PHE A 198 15.88 31.90 -15.51
N HIS A 199 16.94 32.66 -15.79
CA HIS A 199 18.28 32.38 -15.27
C HIS A 199 18.38 32.66 -13.77
N GLU A 200 17.66 33.65 -13.26
CA GLU A 200 17.53 33.91 -11.82
C GLU A 200 16.91 32.70 -11.10
N GLU A 201 15.78 32.18 -11.59
CA GLU A 201 15.13 31.04 -10.93
C GLU A 201 15.97 29.76 -11.00
N THR A 202 16.59 29.47 -12.15
CA THR A 202 17.47 28.30 -12.28
C THR A 202 18.68 28.40 -11.35
N THR A 203 19.28 29.59 -11.23
CA THR A 203 20.38 29.85 -10.29
C THR A 203 19.94 29.66 -8.83
N ASN A 204 18.76 30.16 -8.47
CA ASN A 204 18.21 30.02 -7.11
C ASN A 204 17.96 28.55 -6.76
N SER A 205 17.35 27.78 -7.67
CA SER A 205 17.17 26.34 -7.47
C SER A 205 18.50 25.58 -7.29
N CYS A 206 19.55 25.95 -8.03
CA CYS A 206 20.87 25.36 -7.87
C CYS A 206 21.51 25.71 -6.51
N ARG A 207 21.40 26.96 -6.06
CA ARG A 207 21.94 27.42 -4.76
C ARG A 207 21.30 26.71 -3.58
N GLU A 208 19.99 26.51 -3.65
CA GLU A 208 19.22 25.86 -2.60
C GLU A 208 19.26 24.32 -2.67
N VAL A 209 19.93 23.75 -3.67
CA VAL A 209 19.99 22.29 -3.92
C VAL A 209 18.58 21.68 -3.97
N ARG A 210 17.65 22.38 -4.64
CA ARG A 210 16.25 21.98 -4.79
C ARG A 210 15.92 21.57 -6.22
N GLU A 211 14.84 20.81 -6.39
CA GLU A 211 14.25 20.57 -7.71
C GLU A 211 13.86 21.92 -8.36
N SER A 212 13.93 22.00 -9.69
CA SER A 212 13.50 23.18 -10.44
C SER A 212 12.05 23.52 -10.10
N ASN A 213 11.77 24.79 -9.80
CA ASN A 213 10.42 25.23 -9.47
C ASN A 213 9.55 25.34 -10.73
N PHE A 214 9.06 24.21 -11.22
CA PHE A 214 8.23 24.15 -12.42
C PHE A 214 6.93 24.96 -12.31
N PHE A 215 6.44 25.23 -11.09
CA PHE A 215 5.30 26.12 -10.89
C PHE A 215 5.65 27.56 -11.27
N LEU A 216 6.76 28.07 -10.75
CA LEU A 216 7.23 29.42 -11.09
C LEU A 216 7.64 29.53 -12.56
N ILE A 217 8.33 28.51 -13.10
CA ILE A 217 8.68 28.47 -14.53
C ILE A 217 7.42 28.56 -15.41
N ARG A 218 6.35 27.84 -15.06
CA ARG A 218 5.07 27.96 -15.77
C ARG A 218 4.51 29.39 -15.72
N GLN A 219 4.57 30.06 -14.58
CA GLN A 219 4.09 31.44 -14.43
C GLN A 219 4.91 32.42 -15.28
N ILE A 220 6.23 32.25 -15.31
CA ILE A 220 7.14 33.03 -16.17
C ILE A 220 6.71 32.84 -17.63
N LEU A 221 6.61 31.59 -18.11
CA LEU A 221 6.21 31.30 -19.50
C LEU A 221 4.85 31.91 -19.87
N GLN A 222 3.85 31.82 -18.98
CA GLN A 222 2.51 32.40 -19.22
C GLN A 222 2.53 33.92 -19.34
N THR A 223 3.30 34.60 -18.46
CA THR A 223 3.48 36.05 -18.52
C THR A 223 4.15 36.44 -19.83
N TYR A 224 5.19 35.72 -20.25
CA TYR A 224 5.89 36.01 -21.49
C TYR A 224 5.07 35.77 -22.74
N ILE A 225 4.28 34.69 -22.80
CA ILE A 225 3.34 34.49 -23.92
C ILE A 225 2.40 35.70 -24.05
N THR A 226 1.83 36.16 -22.93
CA THR A 226 0.91 37.32 -22.91
C THR A 226 1.60 38.59 -23.41
N ASN A 227 2.81 38.86 -22.93
CA ASN A 227 3.59 40.03 -23.35
C ASN A 227 3.97 39.96 -24.83
N LEU A 228 4.37 38.78 -25.32
CA LEU A 228 4.68 38.58 -26.72
C LEU A 228 3.44 38.78 -27.59
N GLU A 229 2.29 38.19 -27.25
CA GLU A 229 1.03 38.32 -28.01
C GLU A 229 0.53 39.77 -28.12
N ALA A 230 0.85 40.63 -27.16
CA ALA A 230 0.52 42.05 -27.21
C ALA A 230 1.30 42.83 -28.29
N LEU A 231 2.39 42.28 -28.83
CA LEU A 231 3.19 42.89 -29.89
C LEU A 231 2.50 42.69 -31.26
N THR A 232 1.86 43.74 -31.76
CA THR A 232 1.07 43.70 -33.00
C THR A 232 1.77 44.29 -34.22
N ALA A 233 2.77 45.18 -34.02
CA ALA A 233 3.47 45.89 -35.09
C ALA A 233 4.88 45.31 -35.34
N LEU A 234 4.96 44.09 -35.86
CA LEU A 234 6.22 43.37 -36.08
C LEU A 234 6.56 43.21 -37.57
N SER A 235 7.86 43.22 -37.89
CA SER A 235 8.34 42.82 -39.22
C SER A 235 8.01 41.34 -39.49
N PRO A 236 7.89 40.90 -40.75
CA PRO A 236 7.58 39.50 -41.08
C PRO A 236 8.54 38.50 -40.43
N TYR A 237 9.82 38.86 -40.31
CA TYR A 237 10.83 38.06 -39.60
C TYR A 237 10.56 38.02 -38.09
N SER A 238 10.37 39.19 -37.45
CA SER A 238 10.10 39.27 -36.00
C SER A 238 8.81 38.56 -35.60
N TYR A 239 7.79 38.61 -36.45
CA TYR A 239 6.54 37.87 -36.24
C TYR A 239 6.76 36.35 -36.27
N ARG A 240 7.52 35.82 -37.25
CA ARG A 240 7.85 34.38 -37.30
C ARG A 240 8.60 33.93 -36.05
N VAL A 241 9.59 34.71 -35.61
CA VAL A 241 10.34 34.46 -34.37
C VAL A 241 9.41 34.43 -33.16
N GLN A 242 8.56 35.45 -33.00
CA GLN A 242 7.57 35.53 -31.93
C GLN A 242 6.65 34.30 -31.91
N GLN A 243 6.10 33.90 -33.06
CA GLN A 243 5.22 32.72 -33.14
C GLN A 243 5.95 31.42 -32.78
N SER A 244 7.20 31.27 -33.22
CA SER A 244 8.03 30.11 -32.85
C SER A 244 8.24 30.03 -31.34
N LEU A 245 8.64 31.13 -30.70
CA LEU A 245 8.87 31.19 -29.26
C LEU A 245 7.59 30.92 -28.47
N ILE A 246 6.47 31.53 -28.87
CA ILE A 246 5.16 31.27 -28.24
C ILE A 246 4.80 29.78 -28.36
N SER A 247 5.03 29.16 -29.52
CA SER A 247 4.76 27.74 -29.73
C SER A 247 5.60 26.86 -28.79
N ASP A 248 6.91 27.13 -28.68
CA ASP A 248 7.82 26.39 -27.81
C ASP A 248 7.42 26.53 -26.33
N MET A 249 7.11 27.75 -25.88
CA MET A 249 6.63 28.01 -24.51
C MET A 249 5.31 27.29 -24.21
N ARG A 250 4.37 27.28 -25.17
CA ARG A 250 3.08 26.58 -25.03
C ARG A 250 3.27 25.06 -24.96
N ASN A 251 4.23 24.50 -25.69
CA ASN A 251 4.55 23.08 -25.61
C ASN A 251 5.05 22.68 -24.22
N VAL A 252 5.93 23.49 -23.62
CA VAL A 252 6.39 23.27 -22.24
C VAL A 252 5.21 23.33 -21.25
N ILE A 253 4.34 24.34 -21.37
CA ILE A 253 3.15 24.47 -20.51
C ILE A 253 2.22 23.25 -20.68
N LYS A 254 2.05 22.74 -21.90
CA LYS A 254 1.26 21.55 -22.17
C LYS A 254 1.81 20.33 -21.41
N LEU A 255 3.12 20.08 -21.47
CA LEU A 255 3.75 18.99 -20.72
C LEU A 255 3.55 19.14 -19.20
N LEU A 256 3.67 20.35 -18.67
CA LEU A 256 3.42 20.62 -17.24
C LEU A 256 1.94 20.37 -16.86
N ASN A 257 1.00 20.67 -17.76
CA ASN A 257 -0.41 20.37 -17.53
C ASN A 257 -0.70 18.85 -17.59
N GLU A 258 0.04 18.08 -18.40
CA GLU A 258 -0.07 16.61 -18.43
C GLU A 258 0.27 15.99 -17.06
N ILE A 259 1.28 16.51 -16.35
CA ILE A 259 1.59 16.10 -14.96
C ILE A 259 0.40 16.37 -14.04
N GLN A 260 -0.23 17.54 -14.14
CA GLN A 260 -1.41 17.88 -13.32
C GLN A 260 -2.60 16.97 -13.64
N GLN A 261 -2.81 16.65 -14.91
CA GLN A 261 -3.85 15.71 -15.35
C GLN A 261 -3.60 14.32 -14.78
N GLN A 262 -2.38 13.77 -14.90
CA GLN A 262 -2.04 12.48 -14.30
C GLN A 262 -2.25 12.48 -12.78
N THR A 263 -1.92 13.58 -12.11
CA THR A 263 -2.15 13.75 -10.66
C THR A 263 -3.65 13.71 -10.34
N SER A 264 -4.48 14.39 -11.14
CA SER A 264 -5.93 14.41 -10.96
C SER A 264 -6.60 13.04 -11.18
N LEU A 265 -5.99 12.17 -11.99
CA LEU A 265 -6.45 10.79 -12.21
C LEU A 265 -6.01 9.84 -11.11
N LEU A 266 -4.81 10.04 -10.54
CA LEU A 266 -4.26 9.19 -9.49
C LEU A 266 -4.98 9.37 -8.15
N ILE A 267 -5.27 10.63 -7.77
CA ILE A 267 -5.83 10.95 -6.45
C ILE A 267 -7.12 10.15 -6.15
N PRO A 268 -8.13 10.12 -7.03
CA PRO A 268 -9.36 9.36 -6.78
C PRO A 268 -9.11 7.86 -6.60
N GLU A 269 -8.18 7.27 -7.36
CA GLU A 269 -7.84 5.85 -7.24
C GLU A 269 -7.21 5.53 -5.88
N LEU A 270 -6.34 6.42 -5.36
CA LEU A 270 -5.74 6.27 -4.03
C LEU A 270 -6.77 6.46 -2.92
N GLU A 271 -7.63 7.48 -3.04
CA GLU A 271 -8.71 7.73 -2.06
C GLU A 271 -9.70 6.57 -2.00
N LYS A 272 -10.07 6.00 -3.15
CA LYS A 272 -10.90 4.80 -3.24
C LYS A 272 -10.22 3.61 -2.56
N ALA A 273 -8.95 3.35 -2.84
CA ALA A 273 -8.22 2.26 -2.21
C ALA A 273 -8.15 2.41 -0.68
N VAL A 274 -7.89 3.62 -0.17
CA VAL A 274 -7.93 3.90 1.28
C VAL A 274 -9.33 3.64 1.86
N SER A 275 -10.38 4.05 1.14
CA SER A 275 -11.75 3.81 1.55
C SER A 275 -12.08 2.32 1.66
N ASP A 276 -11.76 1.54 0.61
CA ASP A 276 -12.02 0.10 0.56
C ASP A 276 -11.25 -0.66 1.66
N ILE A 277 -10.04 -0.21 2.00
CA ILE A 277 -9.20 -0.85 3.03
C ILE A 277 -9.67 -0.49 4.45
N SER A 278 -10.08 0.76 4.72
CA SER A 278 -10.32 1.25 6.09
C SER A 278 -11.62 1.99 6.33
N ASN A 279 -12.02 2.93 5.45
CA ASN A 279 -13.06 3.89 5.81
C ASN A 279 -14.49 3.38 5.57
N ASP A 280 -14.68 2.40 4.68
CA ASP A 280 -15.98 1.74 4.51
C ASP A 280 -16.37 1.00 5.81
N PRO A 281 -17.61 1.10 6.32
CA PRO A 281 -18.10 0.26 7.43
C PRO A 281 -17.81 -1.24 7.25
N ASN A 282 -17.84 -1.72 6.01
CA ASN A 282 -17.53 -3.10 5.63
C ASN A 282 -16.09 -3.32 5.14
N SER A 283 -15.20 -2.38 5.40
CA SER A 283 -13.79 -2.45 5.01
C SER A 283 -13.09 -3.67 5.61
N SER A 284 -12.03 -4.13 4.94
CA SER A 284 -11.26 -5.28 5.42
C SER A 284 -10.63 -5.02 6.79
N LYS A 285 -10.20 -3.78 7.08
CA LYS A 285 -9.71 -3.40 8.41
C LYS A 285 -10.79 -3.52 9.49
N ASN A 286 -12.00 -3.00 9.25
CA ASN A 286 -13.09 -3.06 10.22
C ASN A 286 -13.50 -4.51 10.50
N LYS A 287 -13.52 -5.36 9.46
CA LYS A 287 -13.70 -6.81 9.60
C LYS A 287 -12.62 -7.43 10.48
N LEU A 288 -11.34 -7.12 10.25
CA LEU A 288 -10.24 -7.63 11.08
C LEU A 288 -10.33 -7.14 12.54
N GLN A 289 -10.72 -5.89 12.77
CA GLN A 289 -10.93 -5.35 14.12
C GLN A 289 -12.07 -6.09 14.86
N ALA A 290 -13.19 -6.34 14.18
CA ALA A 290 -14.30 -7.11 14.74
C ALA A 290 -13.88 -8.55 15.09
N ILE A 291 -13.11 -9.20 14.19
CA ILE A 291 -12.56 -10.55 14.42
C ILE A 291 -11.62 -10.55 15.63
N THR A 292 -10.73 -9.57 15.72
CA THR A 292 -9.80 -9.40 16.85
C THR A 292 -10.55 -9.27 18.17
N HIS A 293 -11.61 -8.46 18.21
CA HIS A 293 -12.46 -8.30 19.41
C HIS A 293 -13.15 -9.60 19.82
N VAL A 294 -13.64 -10.39 18.86
CA VAL A 294 -14.26 -11.70 19.16
C VAL A 294 -13.24 -12.69 19.71
N ILE A 295 -12.02 -12.72 19.15
CA ILE A 295 -10.93 -13.56 19.64
C ILE A 295 -10.49 -13.11 21.04
N ASP A 296 -10.35 -11.81 21.29
CA ASP A 296 -10.04 -11.26 22.62
C ASP A 296 -11.06 -11.71 23.67
N LYS A 297 -12.35 -11.60 23.35
CA LYS A 297 -13.44 -12.06 24.22
C LYS A 297 -13.37 -13.57 24.49
N ALA A 298 -13.05 -14.37 23.47
CA ALA A 298 -12.89 -15.81 23.62
C ALA A 298 -11.73 -16.15 24.56
N ILE A 299 -10.58 -15.49 24.39
CA ILE A 299 -9.40 -15.68 25.24
C ILE A 299 -9.67 -15.23 26.68
N SER A 300 -10.40 -14.13 26.89
CA SER A 300 -10.69 -13.65 28.25
C SER A 300 -11.59 -14.60 29.04
N ILE A 301 -12.55 -15.26 28.39
CA ILE A 301 -13.45 -16.22 29.05
C ILE A 301 -12.68 -17.44 29.55
N GLN A 302 -11.60 -17.84 28.88
CA GLN A 302 -10.77 -18.99 29.28
C GLN A 302 -9.81 -18.68 30.44
N LYS A 303 -9.66 -17.40 30.80
CA LYS A 303 -8.82 -16.97 31.94
C LYS A 303 -9.61 -16.83 33.24
N LEU A 304 -10.94 -16.96 33.17
CA LEU A 304 -11.88 -16.94 34.31
C LEU A 304 -12.21 -18.38 34.71
#